data_AF-A0A520I0D1-F1
#
_entry.id   AF-A0A520I0D1-F1
#
_cell.length_a   1.000
_cell.length_b   1.000
_cell.length_c   1.000
_cell.angle_alpha   90.00
_cell.angle_beta   90.00
_cell.angle_gamma   90.00
#
_symmetry.space_group_name_H-M   'P 1'
#
loop_
_entity.id
_entity.type
_entity.pdbx_description
1 polymer ?
#
loop_
_entity_poly.entity_id
_entity_poly.type
_entity_poly.pdbx_seq_one_letter_code
_entity_poly.pdbx_strand_id
1 'polypeptide(L)' 'QASLWSRNYWIDDPYSYRLPEAYGPYRWVRYYDDALLVDVRTGVVVDTAYGIFW' A
#
# COMPACT_ATOMS: atom_id res chain seq x y z
N GLN A 1 4.12 13.16 -23.03
CA GLN A 1 2.92 13.36 -22.18
C GLN A 1 2.87 12.19 -21.22
N ALA A 2 3.08 12.41 -19.92
CA ALA A 2 2.94 11.36 -18.92
C ALA A 2 1.46 11.31 -18.48
N SER A 3 0.80 10.21 -18.78
CA SER A 3 -0.59 9.96 -18.42
C SER A 3 -0.72 9.79 -16.92
N LEU A 4 -1.60 10.58 -16.29
CA LEU A 4 -1.96 10.51 -14.87
C LEU A 4 -2.68 9.20 -14.46
N TRP A 5 -2.82 8.26 -15.39
CA TRP A 5 -3.39 6.92 -15.20
C TRP A 5 -2.35 5.82 -14.96
N SER A 6 -1.06 6.19 -14.84
CA SER A 6 -0.03 5.22 -14.44
C SER A 6 -0.18 4.93 -12.94
N ARG A 7 -0.58 3.70 -12.59
CA ARG A 7 -0.74 3.14 -11.24
C ARG A 7 0.58 3.07 -10.43
N ASN A 8 1.42 4.10 -10.47
CA ASN A 8 2.78 4.07 -9.92
C ASN A 8 2.88 4.14 -8.40
N TYR A 9 1.76 4.04 -7.68
CA TYR A 9 1.72 4.10 -6.21
C TYR A 9 1.16 2.82 -5.57
N TRP A 10 0.77 1.83 -6.38
CA TRP A 10 0.25 0.57 -5.86
C TRP A 10 1.40 -0.41 -5.67
N ILE A 11 1.49 -1.00 -4.49
CA ILE A 11 2.37 -2.15 -4.27
C ILE A 11 1.65 -3.36 -4.89
N ASP A 12 2.05 -3.73 -6.11
CA ASP A 12 1.43 -4.82 -6.86
C ASP A 12 1.70 -6.21 -6.25
N ASP A 13 2.74 -6.36 -5.41
CA ASP A 13 3.04 -7.62 -4.71
C ASP A 13 3.40 -7.40 -3.22
N PRO A 14 2.43 -7.56 -2.29
CA PRO A 14 2.69 -7.45 -0.85
C PRO A 14 3.53 -8.61 -0.29
N TYR A 15 3.57 -9.78 -0.93
CA TYR A 15 4.30 -10.95 -0.42
C TYR A 15 5.81 -10.77 -0.51
N SER A 16 6.28 -10.02 -1.52
CA SER A 16 7.67 -9.62 -1.66
C SER A 16 8.22 -8.89 -0.42
N TYR A 17 7.34 -8.29 0.39
CA TYR A 17 7.68 -7.57 1.62
C TYR A 17 7.17 -8.26 2.89
N ARG A 18 6.71 -9.52 2.79
CA ARG A 18 6.09 -10.31 3.88
C ARG A 18 4.87 -9.62 4.52
N LEU A 19 4.20 -8.75 3.78
CA LEU A 19 2.97 -8.12 4.28
C LEU A 19 1.84 -9.15 4.27
N PRO A 20 0.93 -9.12 5.26
CA PRO A 20 -0.31 -9.87 5.20
C PRO A 20 -1.09 -9.50 3.94
N GLU A 21 -1.79 -10.47 3.35
CA GLU A 21 -2.69 -10.21 2.25
C GLU A 21 -3.74 -9.15 2.65
N ALA A 22 -3.95 -8.17 1.77
CA ALA A 22 -4.95 -7.15 2.01
C ALA A 22 -6.33 -7.71 1.63
N TYR A 23 -7.14 -8.05 2.64
CA TYR A 23 -8.47 -8.63 2.43
C TYR A 23 -9.55 -7.57 2.16
N GLY A 24 -10.57 -7.91 1.37
CA GLY A 24 -11.74 -7.06 1.17
C GLY A 24 -11.40 -5.63 0.68
N PRO A 25 -11.84 -4.57 1.39
CA PRO A 25 -11.58 -3.18 1.00
C PRO A 25 -10.21 -2.64 1.47
N TYR A 26 -9.34 -3.45 2.07
CA TYR A 26 -8.04 -2.95 2.53
C TYR A 26 -7.00 -2.94 1.40
N ARG A 27 -6.12 -1.94 1.37
CA ARG A 27 -5.01 -1.84 0.41
C ARG A 27 -3.74 -1.37 1.12
N TRP A 28 -2.62 -2.04 0.88
CA TRP A 28 -1.30 -1.53 1.27
C TRP A 28 -0.89 -0.39 0.34
N VAL A 29 -0.55 0.74 0.92
CA VAL A 29 -0.09 1.95 0.25
C VAL A 29 1.30 2.28 0.76
N ARG A 30 2.26 2.49 -0.15
CA ARG A 30 3.61 2.93 0.23
C ARG A 30 3.60 4.41 0.60
N TYR A 31 4.21 4.75 1.74
CA TYR A 31 4.46 6.12 2.16
C TYR A 31 5.90 6.24 2.66
N TYR A 32 6.77 6.91 1.90
CA TYR A 32 8.23 6.89 2.09
C TYR A 32 8.77 5.44 2.17
N ASP A 33 9.38 5.09 3.31
CA ASP A 33 9.99 3.78 3.57
C ASP A 33 9.04 2.84 4.32
N ASP A 34 7.79 3.27 4.54
CA ASP A 34 6.75 2.54 5.26
C ASP A 34 5.64 2.05 4.32
N ALA A 35 4.92 1.01 4.74
CA ALA A 35 3.65 0.61 4.13
C ALA A 35 2.49 0.84 5.11
N LEU A 36 1.41 1.45 4.62
CA LEU A 36 0.18 1.73 5.36
C LEU A 36 -0.93 0.84 4.86
N LEU A 37 -1.64 0.14 5.75
CA LEU A 37 -2.85 -0.58 5.39
C LEU A 37 -4.03 0.37 5.49
N VAL A 38 -4.66 0.67 4.36
CA VAL A 38 -5.75 1.65 4.27
C VAL A 38 -7.06 0.94 3.95
N ASP A 39 -8.12 1.25 4.69
CA ASP A 39 -9.48 0.95 4.26
C ASP A 39 -9.91 1.95 3.19
N VAL A 40 -10.04 1.49 1.94
CA VAL A 40 -10.36 2.40 0.84
C VAL A 40 -11.81 2.90 0.84
N ARG A 41 -12.70 2.33 1.67
CA ARG A 41 -14.08 2.82 1.81
C ARG A 41 -14.16 4.04 2.70
N THR A 42 -13.30 4.12 3.70
CA THR A 42 -13.32 5.16 4.74
C THR A 42 -12.14 6.11 4.66
N GLY A 43 -11.05 5.70 4.01
CA GLY A 43 -9.79 6.46 3.93
C GLY A 43 -8.94 6.36 5.19
N VAL A 44 -9.27 5.47 6.13
CA VAL A 44 -8.58 5.33 7.42
C VAL A 44 -7.40 4.36 7.30
N VAL A 45 -6.29 4.71 7.95
CA VAL A 45 -5.15 3.81 8.16
C VAL A 45 -5.45 2.90 9.34
N VAL A 46 -5.43 1.59 9.11
CA VAL A 46 -5.73 0.57 10.13
C VAL A 46 -4.49 -0.17 10.61
N ASP A 47 -3.38 -0.15 9.85
CA ASP A 47 -2.11 -0.74 10.26
C ASP A 47 -0.91 -0.05 9.55
N THR A 48 0.29 -0.23 10.08
CA THR A 48 1.53 0.33 9.52
C THR A 48 2.73 -0.60 9.73
N ALA A 49 3.42 -0.90 8.64
CA ALA A 49 4.70 -1.60 8.63
C ALA A 49 5.84 -0.60 8.36
N TYR A 50 6.67 -0.37 9.37
CA TYR A 50 7.70 0.66 9.34
C TYR A 50 9.02 0.18 8.73
N GLY A 51 9.60 1.02 7.87
CA GLY A 51 10.96 0.89 7.34
C GLY A 51 11.18 -0.34 6.49
N ILE A 52 10.18 -0.85 5.78
CA ILE A 52 10.29 -2.11 5.02
C ILE A 52 10.89 -1.95 3.61
N PHE A 53 11.11 -0.71 3.16
CA PHE A 53 11.67 -0.40 1.85
C PHE A 53 13.09 0.19 1.97
N TRP A 54 14.10 -0.67 2.12
CA TRP A 54 15.53 -0.33 2.05
C TRP A 54 16.21 -0.92 0.81
#